data_AF-A0A536D5C2-F1
#
_entry.id   AF-A0A536D5C2-F1
#
_cell.length_a   1.000
_cell.length_b   1.000
_cell.length_c   1.000
_cell.angle_alpha   90.00
_cell.angle_beta   90.00
_cell.angle_gamma   90.00
#
_symmetry.space_group_name_H-M   'P 1'
#
loop_
_entity.id
_entity.type
_entity.pdbx_description
1 polymer ?
#
loop_
_entity_poly.entity_id
_entity_poly.type
_entity_poly.pdbx_seq_one_letter_code
_entity_poly.pdbx_strand_id
1 'polypeptide(L)'
;MDVVTLIVDAFIVLWVVAVVVGIVRAIRARPRRLAPLPVQTRNRFEVGWERISARFLYEPQWAIGEADSLVLALLSARGHPLDHARLPREMQQARHDAAAAANGRPRDRTEAMRQVLLQYRTVFEQMLGPKPRQTATGARPEVA
;
A
#
# COMPACT_ATOMS: atom_id res chain seq x y z
N MET A 1 31.03 36.45 21.32
CA MET A 1 29.90 35.80 20.62
C MET A 1 28.64 36.37 21.23
N ASP A 2 28.04 37.34 20.56
CA ASP A 2 26.93 38.12 21.12
C ASP A 2 25.69 37.27 21.25
N VAL A 3 25.07 37.32 22.44
CA VAL A 3 23.84 36.61 22.78
C VAL A 3 22.73 36.93 21.76
N VAL A 4 22.74 38.14 21.20
CA VAL A 4 21.81 38.59 20.16
C VAL A 4 21.96 37.78 18.86
N THR A 5 23.18 37.46 18.43
CA THR A 5 23.44 36.69 17.21
C THR A 5 22.99 35.23 17.35
N LEU A 6 23.16 34.65 18.55
CA LEU A 6 22.69 33.30 18.87
C LEU A 6 21.16 33.22 18.88
N ILE A 7 20.49 34.26 19.37
CA ILE A 7 19.02 34.32 19.37
C ILE A 7 18.51 34.37 17.93
N VAL A 8 19.06 35.25 17.09
CA VAL A 8 18.65 35.39 15.68
C VAL A 8 18.89 34.10 14.90
N ASP A 9 20.04 33.44 15.07
CA ASP A 9 20.37 32.19 14.39
C ASP A 9 19.45 31.04 14.83
N ALA A 10 19.13 30.94 16.13
CA ALA A 10 18.18 29.97 16.65
C ALA A 10 16.76 30.16 16.06
N PHE A 11 16.30 31.41 15.91
CA PHE A 11 15.02 31.71 15.26
C PHE A 11 15.02 31.36 13.78
N ILE A 12 16.11 31.64 13.05
CA ILE A 12 16.26 31.29 11.64
C ILE A 12 16.23 29.78 11.46
N VAL A 13 17.00 29.03 12.25
CA VAL A 13 17.02 27.56 12.20
C VAL A 13 15.65 26.98 12.55
N LEU A 14 14.99 27.50 13.59
CA LEU A 14 13.64 27.06 13.97
C LEU A 14 12.62 27.31 12.85
N TRP A 15 12.68 28.47 12.21
CA TRP A 15 11.78 28.84 11.12
C TRP A 15 12.04 27.98 9.87
N VAL A 16 13.30 27.73 9.54
CA VAL A 16 13.71 26.83 8.45
C VAL A 16 13.23 25.41 8.72
N VAL A 17 13.40 24.89 9.94
CA VAL A 17 12.90 23.57 10.33
C VAL A 17 11.38 23.53 10.24
N ALA A 18 10.67 24.56 10.70
CA ALA A 18 9.21 24.64 10.59
C ALA A 18 8.72 24.69 9.13
N VAL A 19 9.42 25.41 8.26
CA VAL A 19 9.14 25.47 6.82
C VAL A 19 9.44 24.15 6.13
N VAL A 20 10.56 23.50 6.44
CA VAL A 20 10.91 22.17 5.91
C VAL A 20 9.89 21.13 6.36
N VAL A 21 9.50 21.13 7.64
CA VAL A 21 8.43 20.27 8.17
C VAL A 21 7.08 20.59 7.52
N GLY A 22 6.79 21.87 7.27
CA GLY A 22 5.59 22.33 6.57
C GLY A 22 5.55 21.87 5.11
N ILE A 23 6.67 21.95 4.39
CA ILE A 23 6.80 21.49 2.99
C ILE A 23 6.71 19.96 2.92
N VAL A 24 7.36 19.22 3.83
CA VAL A 24 7.23 17.76 3.94
C VAL A 24 5.78 17.35 4.25
N ARG A 25 5.09 18.09 5.12
CA ARG A 25 3.68 17.88 5.41
C ARG A 25 2.77 18.26 4.24
N ALA A 26 3.06 19.34 3.51
CA ALA A 26 2.29 19.79 2.34
C ALA A 26 2.44 18.85 1.14
N ILE A 27 3.61 18.25 0.94
CA ILE A 27 3.81 17.18 -0.06
C ILE A 27 3.02 15.92 0.32
N ARG A 28 2.88 15.62 1.62
CA ARG A 28 2.05 14.52 2.15
C ARG A 28 0.55 14.83 2.26
N ALA A 29 0.17 16.10 2.31
CA ALA A 29 -1.21 16.58 2.51
C ALA A 29 -1.88 17.04 1.21
N ARG A 30 -1.41 16.58 0.03
CA ARG A 30 -2.25 16.71 -1.15
C ARG A 30 -3.50 15.85 -0.93
N PRO A 31 -4.71 16.38 -1.13
CA PRO A 31 -5.92 15.57 -1.18
C PRO A 31 -5.81 14.69 -2.44
N ARG A 32 -5.22 13.50 -2.31
CA ARG A 32 -5.11 12.56 -3.40
C ARG A 32 -6.51 12.02 -3.67
N ARG A 33 -7.17 12.58 -4.69
CA ARG A 33 -7.94 11.71 -5.59
C ARG A 33 -6.96 10.62 -6.00
N LEU A 34 -7.12 9.41 -5.46
CA LEU A 34 -6.22 8.28 -5.75
C LEU A 34 -6.11 8.18 -7.27
N ALA A 35 -4.94 8.48 -7.82
CA ALA A 35 -4.75 8.35 -9.25
C ALA A 35 -4.96 6.86 -9.61
N PRO A 36 -5.79 6.54 -10.62
CA PRO A 36 -5.95 5.16 -11.05
C PRO A 36 -4.58 4.59 -11.42
N LEU A 37 -4.28 3.36 -11.00
CA LEU A 37 -3.01 2.73 -11.38
C LEU A 37 -2.92 2.66 -12.91
N PRO A 38 -1.75 2.92 -13.50
CA PRO A 38 -1.50 2.58 -14.89
C PRO A 38 -1.86 1.11 -15.14
N VAL A 39 -2.54 0.82 -16.25
CA VAL A 39 -3.02 -0.55 -16.57
C VAL A 39 -1.90 -1.58 -16.52
N GLN A 40 -0.70 -1.21 -16.96
CA GLN A 40 0.49 -2.07 -16.90
C GLN A 40 0.87 -2.43 -15.45
N THR A 41 0.86 -1.45 -14.55
CA THR A 41 1.15 -1.66 -13.12
C THR A 41 0.07 -2.52 -12.46
N ARG A 42 -1.20 -2.28 -12.79
CA ARG A 42 -2.33 -3.10 -12.33
C ARG A 42 -2.18 -4.56 -12.75
N ASN A 43 -1.88 -4.81 -14.03
CA ASN A 43 -1.67 -6.18 -14.55
C ASN A 43 -0.51 -6.89 -13.84
N ARG A 44 0.58 -6.18 -13.50
CA ARG A 44 1.70 -6.78 -12.74
C ARG A 44 1.26 -7.25 -11.36
N PHE A 45 0.45 -6.45 -10.66
CA PHE A 45 -0.10 -6.84 -9.36
C PHE A 45 -1.10 -8.00 -9.48
N GLU A 46 -1.94 -8.03 -10.50
CA GLU A 46 -2.86 -9.16 -10.77
C GLU A 46 -2.10 -10.46 -11.03
N VAL A 47 -1.09 -10.45 -11.90
CA VAL A 47 -0.22 -11.62 -12.16
C VAL A 47 0.53 -12.05 -10.91
N GLY A 48 0.98 -11.10 -10.08
CA GLY A 48 1.59 -11.38 -8.79
C GLY A 48 0.63 -12.13 -7.85
N TRP A 49 -0.61 -11.67 -7.77
CA TRP A 49 -1.65 -12.29 -6.96
C TRP A 49 -1.99 -13.72 -7.42
N GLU A 50 -2.09 -13.95 -8.73
CA GLU A 50 -2.32 -15.28 -9.31
C GLU A 50 -1.18 -16.25 -8.96
N ARG A 51 0.08 -15.79 -9.05
CA ARG A 51 1.25 -16.60 -8.68
C ARG A 51 1.21 -17.01 -7.21
N ILE A 52 0.88 -16.09 -6.31
CA ILE A 52 0.78 -16.36 -4.87
C ILE A 52 -0.36 -17.36 -4.61
N SER A 53 -1.50 -17.19 -5.28
CA SER A 53 -2.65 -18.09 -5.16
C SER A 53 -2.29 -19.52 -5.60
N ALA A 54 -1.52 -19.68 -6.69
CA ALA A 54 -1.01 -20.97 -7.11
C ALA A 54 0.00 -21.54 -6.09
N ARG A 55 0.87 -20.68 -5.53
CA ARG A 55 1.87 -21.07 -4.52
C ARG A 55 1.26 -21.58 -3.23
N PHE A 56 0.13 -21.01 -2.83
CA PHE A 56 -0.56 -21.42 -1.63
C PHE A 56 -0.91 -22.92 -1.60
N LEU A 57 -1.15 -23.54 -2.76
CA LEU A 57 -1.52 -24.95 -2.85
C LEU A 57 -0.43 -25.91 -2.36
N TYR A 58 0.84 -25.51 -2.49
CA TYR A 58 1.99 -26.34 -2.10
C TYR A 58 2.78 -25.75 -0.94
N GLU A 59 2.84 -24.42 -0.82
CA GLU A 59 3.60 -23.71 0.22
C GLU A 59 2.78 -22.57 0.85
N PRO A 60 1.78 -22.88 1.71
CA PRO A 60 0.85 -21.90 2.25
C PRO A 60 1.51 -20.83 3.13
N GLN A 61 2.50 -21.23 3.94
CA GLN A 61 3.24 -20.30 4.81
C GLN A 61 4.02 -19.24 4.00
N TRP A 62 4.70 -19.67 2.94
CA TRP A 62 5.45 -18.76 2.06
C TRP A 62 4.52 -17.86 1.25
N ALA A 63 3.42 -18.41 0.74
CA ALA A 63 2.41 -17.65 0.01
C ALA A 63 1.83 -16.50 0.85
N ILE A 64 1.59 -16.71 2.15
CA ILE A 64 1.12 -15.65 3.05
C ILE A 64 2.14 -14.52 3.19
N GLY A 65 3.42 -14.85 3.36
CA GLY A 65 4.49 -13.85 3.41
C GLY A 65 4.60 -13.04 2.11
N GLU A 66 4.43 -13.70 0.97
CA GLU A 66 4.41 -13.02 -0.33
C GLU A 66 3.18 -12.14 -0.49
N ALA A 67 2.02 -12.57 -0.01
CA ALA A 67 0.79 -11.77 -0.02
C ALA A 67 0.97 -10.47 0.77
N ASP A 68 1.58 -10.53 1.96
CA ASP A 68 1.91 -9.34 2.76
C ASP A 68 2.80 -8.38 1.96
N SER A 69 3.87 -8.89 1.35
CA SER A 69 4.80 -8.09 0.57
C SER A 69 4.15 -7.43 -0.65
N LEU A 70 3.27 -8.17 -1.35
CA LEU A 70 2.58 -7.69 -2.54
C LEU A 70 1.58 -6.59 -2.20
N VAL A 71 0.79 -6.77 -1.14
CA VAL A 71 -0.19 -5.78 -0.68
C VAL A 71 0.52 -4.55 -0.15
N LEU A 72 1.63 -4.70 0.57
CA LEU A 72 2.44 -3.57 1.03
C LEU A 72 3.02 -2.76 -0.15
N ALA A 73 3.51 -3.45 -1.19
CA ALA A 73 3.96 -2.80 -2.42
C ALA A 73 2.83 -2.07 -3.16
N LEU A 74 1.61 -2.65 -3.18
CA LEU A 74 0.43 -2.01 -3.75
C LEU A 74 0.00 -0.76 -2.97
N LEU A 75 0.02 -0.84 -1.63
CA LEU A 75 -0.21 0.32 -0.76
C LEU A 75 0.82 1.42 -1.03
N SER A 76 2.10 1.06 -1.14
CA SER A 76 3.18 1.98 -1.49
C SER A 76 2.94 2.65 -2.84
N ALA A 77 2.59 1.86 -3.87
CA ALA A 77 2.30 2.34 -5.22
C ALA A 77 1.07 3.27 -5.26
N ARG A 78 0.07 3.02 -4.39
CA ARG A 78 -1.09 3.91 -4.15
C ARG A 78 -0.73 5.15 -3.34
N GLY A 79 0.49 5.24 -2.82
CA GLY A 79 0.98 6.34 -2.01
C GLY A 79 0.48 6.32 -0.57
N HIS A 80 0.06 5.16 -0.07
CA HIS A 80 -0.25 4.97 1.35
C HIS A 80 1.04 5.03 2.17
N PRO A 81 1.03 5.73 3.31
CA PRO A 81 2.16 5.69 4.25
C PRO A 81 2.31 4.26 4.80
N LEU A 82 3.52 3.71 4.73
CA LEU A 82 3.85 2.35 5.20
C LEU A 82 4.22 2.30 6.69
N ASP A 83 3.96 3.38 7.42
CA ASP A 83 4.13 3.40 8.87
C ASP A 83 3.13 2.43 9.50
N HIS A 84 3.58 1.59 10.44
CA HIS A 84 2.75 0.55 11.05
C HIS A 84 1.47 1.12 11.67
N ALA A 85 1.55 2.32 12.25
CA ALA A 85 0.40 3.02 12.83
C ALA A 85 -0.61 3.54 11.78
N ARG A 86 -0.23 3.58 10.50
CA ARG A 86 -1.04 4.13 9.40
C ARG A 86 -1.44 3.10 8.35
N LEU A 87 -1.09 1.83 8.56
CA LEU A 87 -1.59 0.73 7.74
C LEU A 87 -3.12 0.64 7.85
N PRO A 88 -3.84 0.25 6.78
CA PRO A 88 -5.26 -0.07 6.86
C PRO A 88 -5.55 -1.09 7.97
N ARG A 89 -6.68 -0.92 8.67
CA ARG A 89 -7.05 -1.80 9.80
C ARG A 89 -7.15 -3.26 9.38
N GLU A 90 -7.68 -3.48 8.19
CA GLU A 90 -7.83 -4.79 7.55
C GLU A 90 -6.47 -5.47 7.34
N MET A 91 -5.43 -4.69 6.99
CA MET A 91 -4.08 -5.25 6.86
C MET A 91 -3.44 -5.56 8.21
N GLN A 92 -3.68 -4.71 9.22
CA GLN A 92 -3.20 -5.00 10.58
C GLN A 92 -3.83 -6.29 11.12
N GLN A 93 -5.13 -6.47 10.88
CA GLN A 93 -5.84 -7.69 11.23
C GLN A 93 -5.30 -8.91 10.47
N ALA A 94 -5.07 -8.79 9.16
CA ALA A 94 -4.46 -9.86 8.36
C ALA A 94 -3.09 -10.30 8.87
N ARG A 95 -2.25 -9.35 9.32
CA ARG A 95 -0.95 -9.66 9.92
C ARG A 95 -1.08 -10.35 11.28
N HIS A 96 -2.01 -9.88 12.11
CA HIS A 96 -2.29 -10.51 13.39
C HIS A 96 -2.76 -11.95 13.21
N ASP A 97 -3.72 -12.18 12.31
CA ASP A 97 -4.27 -13.50 12.04
C ASP A 97 -3.24 -14.41 11.34
N ALA A 98 -2.35 -13.86 10.51
CA ALA A 98 -1.21 -14.59 9.95
C ALA A 98 -0.27 -15.12 11.04
N ALA A 99 0.05 -14.29 12.04
CA ALA A 99 0.85 -14.71 13.18
C ALA A 99 0.16 -15.80 14.01
N ALA A 100 -1.16 -15.66 14.23
CA ALA A 100 -1.95 -16.68 14.90
C ALA A 100 -1.99 -18.01 14.11
N ALA A 101 -2.20 -17.95 12.79
CA ALA A 101 -2.25 -19.12 11.92
C ALA A 101 -0.90 -19.86 11.87
N ALA A 102 0.21 -19.13 11.82
CA ALA A 102 1.56 -19.71 11.87
C ALA A 102 1.81 -20.49 13.16
N ASN A 103 1.28 -20.02 14.29
CA ASN A 103 1.43 -20.63 15.61
C ASN A 103 0.34 -21.67 15.95
N GLY A 104 -0.68 -21.82 15.10
CA GLY A 104 -1.80 -22.73 15.30
C GLY A 104 -1.41 -24.21 15.23
N ARG A 105 -2.34 -25.08 15.68
CA ARG A 105 -2.16 -26.55 15.63
C ARG A 105 -2.06 -27.03 14.17
N PRO A 106 -1.26 -28.08 13.88
CA PRO A 106 -1.06 -28.56 12.51
C PRO A 106 -2.35 -28.91 11.76
N ARG A 107 -3.36 -29.44 12.46
CA ARG A 107 -4.61 -29.93 11.84
C ARG A 107 -5.49 -28.83 11.27
N ASP A 108 -5.41 -27.63 11.85
CA ASP A 108 -6.25 -26.47 11.48
C ASP A 108 -5.45 -25.36 10.78
N ARG A 109 -4.12 -25.55 10.69
CA ARG A 109 -3.17 -24.54 10.19
C ARG A 109 -3.46 -24.14 8.75
N THR A 110 -3.72 -25.10 7.85
CA THR A 110 -3.93 -24.81 6.42
C THR A 110 -5.21 -24.01 6.17
N GLU A 111 -6.29 -24.32 6.88
CA GLU A 111 -7.54 -23.56 6.75
C GLU A 111 -7.42 -22.17 7.37
N ALA A 112 -6.76 -22.04 8.52
CA ALA A 112 -6.45 -20.73 9.10
C ALA A 112 -5.62 -19.87 8.12
N MET A 113 -4.62 -20.48 7.48
CA MET A 113 -3.80 -19.84 6.43
C MET A 113 -4.62 -19.44 5.20
N ARG A 114 -5.61 -20.25 4.82
CA ARG A 114 -6.53 -19.93 3.72
C ARG A 114 -7.35 -18.68 4.06
N GLN A 115 -7.88 -18.60 5.28
CA GLN A 115 -8.64 -17.42 5.72
C GLN A 115 -7.77 -16.16 5.69
N VAL A 116 -6.52 -16.24 6.17
CA VAL A 116 -5.55 -15.14 6.10
C VAL A 116 -5.30 -14.68 4.66
N LEU A 117 -5.14 -15.62 3.71
CA LEU A 117 -4.97 -15.28 2.30
C LEU A 117 -6.18 -14.50 1.74
N LEU A 118 -7.40 -14.87 2.15
CA LEU A 118 -8.62 -14.15 1.74
C LEU A 118 -8.72 -12.75 2.37
N GLN A 119 -8.21 -12.57 3.58
CA GLN A 119 -8.10 -11.24 4.19
C GLN A 119 -7.15 -10.34 3.38
N TYR A 120 -5.97 -10.86 3.00
CA TYR A 120 -5.05 -10.14 2.10
C TYR A 120 -5.69 -9.83 0.74
N ARG A 121 -6.49 -10.77 0.20
CA ARG A 121 -7.23 -10.57 -1.07
C ARG A 121 -8.18 -9.39 -0.99
N THR A 122 -8.89 -9.29 0.13
CA THR A 122 -9.85 -8.22 0.36
C THR A 122 -9.15 -6.86 0.34
N VAL A 123 -8.02 -6.73 1.05
CA VAL A 123 -7.20 -5.50 1.01
C VAL A 123 -6.65 -5.25 -0.40
N PHE A 124 -6.18 -6.29 -1.07
CA PHE A 124 -5.66 -6.21 -2.43
C PHE A 124 -6.69 -5.65 -3.40
N GLU A 125 -7.90 -6.20 -3.45
CA GLU A 125 -8.95 -5.79 -4.39
C GLU A 125 -9.40 -4.34 -4.14
N GLN A 126 -9.57 -3.95 -2.87
CA GLN A 126 -9.87 -2.57 -2.49
C GLN A 126 -8.77 -1.60 -2.95
N MET A 127 -7.51 -2.00 -2.77
CA MET A 127 -6.34 -1.19 -3.14
C MET A 127 -5.96 -1.30 -4.61
N LEU A 128 -6.53 -2.23 -5.38
CA LEU A 128 -6.36 -2.30 -6.82
C LEU A 128 -7.38 -1.39 -7.52
N GLY A 129 -8.60 -1.30 -6.98
CA GLY A 129 -9.66 -0.39 -7.42
C GLY A 129 -10.19 -0.68 -8.83
N PRO A 130 -11.21 0.08 -9.28
CA PRO A 130 -11.83 -0.13 -10.58
C PRO A 130 -10.85 0.13 -11.73
N LYS A 131 -10.96 -0.68 -12.79
CA LYS A 131 -10.15 -0.54 -14.01
C LYS A 131 -10.43 0.85 -14.63
N PRO A 132 -9.41 1.68 -14.93
CA PRO A 132 -9.65 2.94 -15.60
C PRO A 132 -10.34 2.66 -16.93
N ARG A 133 -11.50 3.30 -17.16
CA ARG A 133 -12.16 3.29 -18.47
C ARG A 133 -11.13 3.80 -19.46
N GLN A 134 -10.68 2.94 -20.36
CA GLN A 134 -9.92 3.36 -21.52
C GLN A 134 -10.85 4.29 -22.28
N THR A 135 -10.66 5.59 -22.15
CA THR A 135 -11.28 6.55 -23.06
C THR A 135 -10.77 6.15 -24.43
N ALA A 136 -11.65 5.57 -25.24
CA ALA A 136 -11.44 5.33 -26.65
C ALA A 136 -11.25 6.70 -27.33
N THR A 137 -10.05 7.26 -27.22
CA THR A 137 -9.57 8.33 -28.09
C THR A 137 -9.27 7.68 -29.43
N GLY A 138 -10.33 7.40 -30.18
CA GLY A 138 -10.26 6.65 -31.43
C GLY A 138 -11.56 6.62 -32.23
N ALA A 139 -12.53 7.48 -31.92
CA ALA A 139 -13.70 7.67 -32.75
C ALA A 139 -13.81 9.17 -33.08
N ARG A 140 -12.97 9.61 -34.03
CA ARG A 140 -13.29 10.76 -34.86
C ARG A 140 -14.25 10.23 -35.92
N PRO A 141 -15.56 10.47 -35.85
CA PRO A 141 -16.39 10.29 -37.02
C PRO A 141 -15.93 11.34 -38.03
N GLU A 142 -15.22 10.90 -39.07
CA GLU A 142 -15.33 11.59 -40.36
C GLU A 142 -16.81 11.62 -40.70
N VAL A 143 -17.41 12.80 -40.62
CA VAL A 143 -18.73 13.07 -41.17
C VAL A 143 -18.68 14.44 -41.85
N ALA A 144 -19.01 14.37 -43.15
CA ALA A 144 -19.34 15.42 -44.10
C ALA A 144 -18.21 16.32 -44.62
#